data_AF-A0A4P1KIF3-F1
#
_entry.id   AF-A0A4P1KIF3-F1
#
_cell.length_a   1.000
_cell.length_b   1.000
_cell.length_c   1.000
_cell.angle_alpha   90.00
_cell.angle_beta   90.00
_cell.angle_gamma   90.00
#
_symmetry.space_group_name_H-M   'P 1'
#
loop_
_entity.id
_entity.type
_entity.pdbx_description
1 polymer ?
#
loop_
_entity_poly.entity_id
_entity_poly.type
_entity_poly.pdbx_seq_one_letter_code
_entity_poly.pdbx_strand_id
1 'polypeptide(L)' 'MRELGALRDAPVDKLNVAALGNVTAQLHVHVVGRRRDDPLWPDPVWGRPGAVPCTTETRDAALAHVASF' A
#
# COMPACT_ATOMS: atom_id res chain seq x y z
N MET A 1 -8.02 2.32 0.81
CA MET A 1 -7.22 1.10 0.48
C MET A 1 -8.02 -0.04 -0.12
N ARG A 2 -9.14 -0.50 0.46
CA ARG A 2 -9.93 -1.59 -0.14
C ARG A 2 -10.50 -1.22 -1.51
N GLU A 3 -11.09 -0.04 -1.64
CA GLU A 3 -11.59 0.49 -2.91
C GLU A 3 -10.47 0.69 -3.93
N LEU A 4 -9.31 1.21 -3.51
CA LEU A 4 -8.12 1.31 -4.38
C LEU A 4 -7.66 -0.06 -4.90
N GLY A 5 -7.84 -1.13 -4.12
CA GLY A 5 -7.61 -2.49 -4.60
C GLY A 5 -8.64 -2.94 -5.64
N ALA A 6 -9.92 -2.65 -5.41
CA ALA A 6 -10.99 -2.96 -6.35
C ALA A 6 -10.82 -2.25 -7.70
N LEU A 7 -10.42 -0.98 -7.71
CA LEU A 7 -10.12 -0.21 -8.93
C LEU A 7 -8.98 -0.81 -9.77
N ARG A 8 -8.16 -1.68 -9.18
CA ARG A 8 -6.99 -2.28 -9.81
C ARG A 8 -7.15 -3.78 -10.08
N ASP A 9 -8.38 -4.30 -9.97
CA ASP A 9 -8.68 -5.74 -10.03
C ASP A 9 -7.77 -6.56 -9.09
N ALA A 10 -7.44 -5.96 -7.94
CA ALA A 10 -6.55 -6.51 -6.93
C ALA A 10 -7.20 -6.35 -5.55
N PRO A 11 -8.30 -7.06 -5.27
CA PRO A 11 -9.06 -6.91 -4.04
C PRO A 11 -8.17 -7.17 -2.82
N VAL A 12 -8.22 -6.25 -1.85
CA VAL A 12 -7.41 -6.31 -0.63
C VAL A 12 -8.05 -7.27 0.37
N ASP A 13 -7.33 -8.32 0.76
CA ASP A 13 -7.75 -9.26 1.81
C ASP A 13 -7.59 -8.63 3.20
N LYS A 14 -6.41 -8.07 3.48
CA LYS A 14 -6.01 -7.61 4.81
C LYS A 14 -5.40 -6.21 4.75
N LEU A 15 -5.71 -5.38 5.75
CA LEU A 15 -5.01 -4.12 5.97
C LEU A 15 -3.93 -4.30 7.04
N ASN A 16 -2.70 -3.92 6.70
CA ASN A 16 -1.63 -3.74 7.67
C ASN A 16 -1.52 -2.25 8.01
N VAL A 17 -1.55 -1.92 9.30
CA VAL A 17 -1.43 -0.55 9.82
C VAL A 17 -0.29 -0.53 10.83
N ALA A 18 0.66 0.40 10.68
CA ALA A 18 1.81 0.50 11.57
C ALA A 18 2.37 1.92 11.64
N ALA A 19 2.86 2.31 12.82
CA ALA A 19 3.73 3.47 13.02
C ALA A 19 5.11 2.93 13.47
N LEU A 20 6.13 3.05 12.60
CA LEU A 20 7.46 2.45 12.83
C LEU A 20 8.49 3.50 13.27
N GLY A 21 8.86 4.42 12.39
CA GLY A 21 9.73 5.55 12.73
C GLY A 21 11.22 5.26 12.90
N ASN A 22 11.70 4.05 12.58
CA ASN A 22 13.12 3.67 12.78
C ASN A 22 14.10 4.37 11.81
N VAL A 23 13.64 4.77 10.62
CA VAL A 23 14.49 5.43 9.59
C VAL A 23 14.15 6.92 9.47
N THR A 24 12.86 7.26 9.38
CA THR A 24 12.38 8.64 9.36
C THR A 24 11.72 8.97 10.69
N ALA A 25 12.32 9.90 11.44
CA ALA A 25 11.88 10.23 12.80
C ALA A 25 10.52 10.98 12.86
N GLN A 26 10.10 11.63 11.76
CA GLN A 26 8.78 12.27 11.70
C GLN A 26 7.69 11.20 11.84
N LEU A 27 6.71 11.42 12.74
CA LEU A 27 5.56 10.53 12.90
C LEU A 27 4.83 10.35 11.56
N HIS A 28 4.67 9.09 11.16
CA HIS A 28 3.87 8.69 10.01
C HIS A 28 3.23 7.34 10.26
N VAL A 29 2.07 7.12 9.64
CA VAL A 29 1.34 5.85 9.72
C VAL A 29 1.33 5.23 8.34
N HIS A 30 1.84 4.00 8.25
CA HIS A 30 1.68 3.17 7.07
C HIS A 30 0.28 2.53 7.10
N VAL A 31 -0.46 2.66 6.00
CA VAL A 31 -1.68 1.91 5.75
C VAL A 31 -1.46 1.14 4.45
N VAL A 32 -1.44 -0.19 4.51
CA VAL A 32 -1.04 -1.05 3.38
C VAL A 32 -2.11 -2.10 3.12
N GLY A 33 -2.59 -2.17 1.87
CA GLY A 33 -3.44 -3.27 1.40
C GLY A 33 -2.60 -4.50 1.06
N ARG A 34 -2.96 -5.65 1.64
CA ARG A 34 -2.28 -6.94 1.48
C ARG A 34 -3.24 -7.97 0.90
N ARG A 35 -2.69 -8.92 0.15
CA ARG A 35 -3.41 -10.04 -0.46
C ARG A 35 -2.66 -11.34 -0.19
N ARG A 36 -3.36 -12.45 -0.09
CA ARG A 36 -2.72 -13.76 0.16
C ARG A 36 -1.76 -14.20 -0.95
N ASP A 37 -1.95 -13.67 -2.15
CA ASP A 37 -1.14 -13.90 -3.33
C ASP A 37 -0.08 -12.80 -3.58
N ASP A 38 0.09 -11.83 -2.67
CA ASP A 38 1.14 -10.83 -2.83
C ASP A 38 2.54 -11.41 -2.54
N PRO A 39 3.62 -10.90 -3.19
CA PRO A 39 4.93 -11.54 -3.16
C PRO A 39 5.58 -11.69 -1.78
N LEU A 40 5.08 -10.96 -0.78
CA LEU A 40 5.62 -10.96 0.57
C LEU A 40 4.62 -11.53 1.58
N TRP A 41 3.53 -12.17 1.16
CA TRP A 41 2.63 -12.82 2.10
C TRP A 41 3.27 -14.09 2.69
N PRO A 42 3.20 -14.34 4.01
CA PRO A 42 2.54 -13.57 5.07
C PRO A 42 3.42 -12.51 5.78
N ASP A 43 4.67 -12.37 5.34
CA ASP A 43 5.68 -11.49 5.91
C ASP A 43 5.32 -9.98 5.85
N PRO A 44 5.94 -9.14 6.71
CA PRO A 44 5.87 -7.69 6.60
C PRO A 44 6.55 -7.19 5.32
N VAL A 45 6.03 -6.08 4.77
CA VAL A 45 6.56 -5.46 3.53
C VAL A 45 7.79 -4.56 3.76
N TRP A 46 7.97 -4.07 4.98
CA TRP A 46 9.02 -3.09 5.29
C TRP A 46 10.40 -3.74 5.33
N GLY A 47 11.40 -3.10 4.72
CA GLY A 47 12.79 -3.58 4.70
C GLY A 47 13.04 -4.79 3.77
N ARG A 48 12.06 -5.17 2.95
CA ARG A 48 12.22 -6.23 1.94
C ARG A 48 12.63 -5.62 0.59
N PRO A 49 13.51 -6.28 -0.19
CA PRO A 49 13.88 -5.82 -1.53
C PRO A 49 12.72 -6.01 -2.53
N GLY A 50 12.85 -5.43 -3.72
CA GLY A 50 11.89 -5.62 -4.81
C GLY A 50 10.79 -4.56 -4.95
N ALA A 51 10.98 -3.37 -4.36
CA ALA A 51 10.10 -2.23 -4.59
C ALA A 51 10.15 -1.82 -6.07
N VAL A 52 8.97 -1.76 -6.71
CA VAL A 52 8.82 -1.30 -8.10
C VAL A 52 8.13 0.07 -8.09
N PRO A 53 8.66 1.08 -8.78
CA PRO A 53 8.00 2.37 -8.90
C PRO A 53 6.61 2.23 -9.49
N CYS A 54 5.63 2.90 -8.87
CA CYS A 54 4.29 2.98 -9.42
C CYS A 54 4.31 3.81 -10.72
N THR A 55 3.60 3.36 -11.74
CA THR A 55 3.38 4.15 -12.96
C THR A 55 2.59 5.42 -12.64
N THR A 56 2.89 6.52 -13.34
CA THR A 56 2.17 7.80 -13.20
C THR A 56 0.65 7.64 -13.32
N GLU A 57 0.17 6.88 -14.31
CA GLU A 57 -1.26 6.62 -14.53
C GLU A 57 -1.94 5.99 -13.30
N THR A 58 -1.39 4.87 -12.81
CA THR A 58 -1.92 4.20 -11.60
C THR A 58 -1.91 5.10 -10.37
N ARG A 59 -0.83 5.89 -10.20
CA ARG A 59 -0.71 6.83 -9.08
C ARG A 59 -1.78 7.92 -9.17
N ASP A 60 -1.95 8.54 -10.33
CA ASP A 60 -2.84 9.69 -10.50
C ASP A 60 -4.31 9.27 -10.37
N ALA A 61 -4.70 8.10 -10.90
CA ALA A 61 -6.02 7.53 -10.68
C ALA A 61 -6.30 7.27 -9.18
N ALA A 62 -5.31 6.74 -8.44
CA ALA A 62 -5.45 6.52 -7.00
C ALA A 62 -5.56 7.83 -6.22
N LEU A 63 -4.78 8.86 -6.59
CA LEU A 63 -4.85 10.18 -5.97
C LEU A 63 -6.21 10.86 -6.20
N ALA A 64 -6.73 10.80 -7.43
CA ALA A 64 -8.05 11.31 -7.75
C ALA A 64 -9.16 10.64 -6.91
N HIS A 65 -9.10 9.32 -6.74
CA HIS A 65 -10.05 8.59 -5.89
C HIS A 65 -9.93 8.97 -4.42
N VAL A 66 -8.72 9.14 -3.89
CA VAL A 66 -8.54 9.54 -2.49
C VAL A 66 -9.02 10.98 -2.26
N ALA A 67 -8.83 11.86 -3.23
CA ALA A 67 -9.22 13.27 -3.14
C ALA A 67 -10.74 13.50 -3.28
N SER A 68 -11.52 12.50 -3.66
CA SER A 68 -12.99 12.62 -3.79
C SER A 68 -13.76 12.36 -2.49
N PHE A 69 -13.06 12.16 -1.37
CA PHE A 69 -13.62 12.01 -0.02
C PHE A 69 -13.22 13.21 0.85
#